data_AF-A0A1W6ZE57-F1
#
_entry.id   AF-A0A1W6ZE57-F1
#
_cell.length_a   1.000
_cell.length_b   1.000
_cell.length_c   1.000
_cell.angle_alpha   90.00
_cell.angle_beta   90.00
_cell.angle_gamma   90.00
#
_symmetry.space_group_name_H-M   'P 1'
#
loop_
_entity.id
_entity.type
_entity.pdbx_description
1 polymer ?
#
loop_
_entity_poly.entity_id
_entity_poly.type
_entity_poly.pdbx_seq_one_letter_code
_entity_poly.pdbx_strand_id
1 'polypeptide(L)'
;MNDMVIPFDTLEITERLERGGFTREQARTQAAVLADVVNVDRLGIVTRGNLLDTERALRGGFDRACNEIRGDFDRTCNEIRGDFDRTCNEIKADIASVRSETKTEIAGVRSEIQSVRSELKTEIADVRHELKAEIQGTRSELKADIEGVRSELSVGLANVKGEITRLHWVLGVVVTGLGSVIYKLFLGSAPLP
;
A
#
# COMPACT_ATOMS: atom_id res chain seq x y z
N MET A 1 -40.42 11.48 -62.96
CA MET A 1 -40.93 11.97 -64.26
C MET A 1 -41.55 10.76 -64.92
N ASN A 2 -42.84 10.80 -65.28
CA ASN A 2 -43.49 9.70 -65.97
C ASN A 2 -42.69 9.40 -67.23
N ASP A 3 -42.17 8.18 -67.36
CA ASP A 3 -41.75 7.68 -68.66
C ASP A 3 -42.97 7.80 -69.57
N MET A 4 -42.87 8.70 -70.54
CA MET A 4 -43.89 8.86 -71.56
C MET A 4 -43.78 7.64 -72.47
N VAL A 5 -44.38 6.54 -72.04
CA VAL A 5 -44.57 5.34 -72.85
C VAL A 5 -45.51 5.76 -73.97
N ILE A 6 -44.95 6.09 -75.13
CA ILE A 6 -45.73 6.30 -76.34
C ILE A 6 -46.24 4.91 -76.74
N PRO A 7 -47.55 4.62 -76.66
CA PRO A 7 -48.07 3.33 -77.10
C PRO A 7 -47.78 3.19 -78.60
N PHE A 8 -46.86 2.29 -78.95
CA PHE A 8 -46.42 2.08 -80.32
C PHE A 8 -47.06 0.80 -80.87
N ASP A 9 -48.20 0.94 -81.55
CA ASP A 9 -48.88 -0.18 -82.21
C ASP A 9 -48.24 -0.46 -83.58
N THR A 10 -47.37 -1.46 -83.61
CA THR A 10 -46.67 -1.89 -84.83
C THR A 10 -47.63 -2.33 -85.94
N LEU A 11 -48.81 -2.86 -85.59
CA LEU A 11 -49.79 -3.34 -86.57
C LEU A 11 -50.49 -2.17 -87.25
N GLU A 12 -50.98 -1.20 -86.48
CA GLU A 12 -51.64 0.00 -87.02
C GLU A 12 -50.71 0.78 -87.97
N ILE A 13 -49.42 0.89 -87.62
CA ILE A 13 -48.42 1.59 -88.43
C ILE A 13 -48.13 0.83 -89.72
N THR A 14 -48.04 -0.50 -89.65
CA THR A 14 -47.85 -1.34 -90.85
C THR A 14 -49.00 -1.14 -91.83
N GLU A 15 -50.25 -1.17 -91.36
CA GLU A 15 -51.44 -0.97 -92.19
C GLU A 15 -51.54 0.45 -92.77
N ARG A 16 -51.04 1.47 -92.07
CA ARG A 16 -50.97 2.85 -92.57
C ARG A 16 -49.90 3.02 -93.65
N LEU A 17 -48.74 2.38 -93.50
CA LEU A 17 -47.67 2.40 -94.51
C LEU A 17 -48.08 1.65 -95.78
N GLU A 18 -48.77 0.51 -95.65
CA GLU A 18 -49.34 -0.22 -96.78
C GLU A 18 -50.34 0.64 -97.56
N ARG A 19 -51.25 1.35 -96.87
CA ARG A 19 -52.18 2.30 -97.51
C ARG A 19 -51.48 3.48 -98.20
N GLY A 20 -50.27 3.83 -97.77
CA GLY A 20 -49.44 4.88 -98.38
C GLY A 20 -48.65 4.43 -99.60
N GLY A 21 -48.77 3.17 -100.04
CA GLY A 21 -48.11 2.63 -101.24
C GLY A 21 -46.84 1.83 -100.97
N PHE A 22 -46.49 1.55 -99.71
CA PHE A 22 -45.39 0.63 -99.38
C PHE A 22 -45.84 -0.83 -99.50
N THR A 23 -44.92 -1.73 -99.87
CA THR A 23 -45.21 -3.17 -99.84
C THR A 23 -45.28 -3.68 -98.40
N ARG A 24 -46.05 -4.74 -98.15
CA ARG A 24 -46.25 -5.35 -96.82
C ARG A 24 -44.95 -5.66 -96.09
N GLU A 25 -43.95 -6.19 -96.79
CA GLU A 25 -42.66 -6.50 -96.19
C GLU A 25 -41.83 -5.25 -95.86
N GLN A 26 -41.93 -4.19 -96.68
CA GLN A 26 -41.31 -2.89 -96.39
C GLN A 26 -41.99 -2.20 -95.20
N ALA A 27 -43.33 -2.22 -95.14
CA ALA A 27 -44.11 -1.64 -94.05
C ALA A 27 -43.80 -2.32 -92.71
N ARG A 28 -43.75 -3.66 -92.69
CA ARG A 28 -43.39 -4.45 -91.50
C ARG A 28 -41.97 -4.17 -91.01
N THR A 29 -41.00 -4.13 -91.92
CA THR A 29 -39.60 -3.89 -91.56
C THR A 29 -39.43 -2.47 -90.99
N GLN A 30 -40.07 -1.48 -91.59
CA GLN A 30 -40.05 -0.10 -91.08
C GLN A 30 -40.77 0.03 -89.73
N ALA A 31 -41.92 -0.62 -89.56
CA ALA A 31 -42.64 -0.62 -88.30
C ALA A 31 -41.85 -1.33 -87.18
N ALA A 32 -41.14 -2.42 -87.48
CA ALA A 32 -40.28 -3.12 -86.53
C ALA A 32 -39.06 -2.28 -86.11
N VAL A 33 -38.33 -1.70 -87.07
CA VAL A 33 -37.19 -0.81 -86.78
C VAL A 33 -37.64 0.40 -85.97
N LEU A 34 -38.79 1.00 -86.32
CA LEU A 34 -39.32 2.14 -85.58
C LEU A 34 -39.82 1.73 -84.19
N ALA A 35 -40.37 0.53 -84.02
CA ALA A 35 -40.71 -0.01 -82.70
C ALA A 35 -39.48 -0.19 -81.81
N ASP A 36 -38.37 -0.66 -82.37
CA ASP A 36 -37.10 -0.78 -81.64
C ASP A 36 -36.51 0.59 -81.31
N VAL A 37 -36.60 1.57 -82.22
CA VAL A 37 -36.15 2.97 -81.97
C VAL A 37 -37.00 3.68 -80.91
N VAL A 38 -38.32 3.46 -80.92
CA VAL A 38 -39.25 4.10 -79.96
C VAL A 38 -39.20 3.42 -78.59
N ASN A 39 -38.97 2.10 -78.54
CA ASN A 39 -38.75 1.37 -77.31
C ASN A 39 -37.27 1.42 -76.92
N VAL A 40 -36.82 2.61 -76.48
CA VAL A 40 -35.43 2.92 -76.16
C VAL A 40 -34.80 1.93 -75.16
N ASP A 41 -35.61 1.31 -74.29
CA ASP A 41 -35.19 0.28 -73.34
C ASP A 41 -34.74 -1.03 -74.02
N ARG A 42 -35.27 -1.38 -75.20
CA ARG A 42 -34.85 -2.56 -75.97
C ARG A 42 -33.50 -2.40 -76.64
N LEU A 43 -33.06 -1.17 -76.90
CA LEU A 43 -31.80 -0.89 -77.59
C LEU A 43 -30.59 -0.83 -76.63
N GLY A 44 -30.80 -0.98 -75.32
CA GLY A 44 -29.75 -0.83 -74.32
C GLY A 44 -29.11 0.57 -74.30
N ILE A 45 -29.80 1.58 -74.84
CA ILE A 45 -29.30 2.95 -74.93
C ILE A 45 -29.42 3.60 -73.56
N VAL A 46 -28.31 4.12 -73.05
CA VAL A 46 -28.31 4.92 -71.82
C VAL A 46 -29.08 6.21 -72.08
N THR A 47 -30.26 6.34 -71.46
CA THR A 47 -31.05 7.57 -71.52
C THR A 47 -30.55 8.59 -70.52
N ARG A 48 -30.87 9.87 -70.77
CA ARG A 48 -30.63 10.95 -69.79
C ARG A 48 -31.33 10.67 -68.45
N GLY A 49 -32.49 10.01 -68.47
CA GLY A 49 -33.20 9.59 -67.26
C GLY A 49 -32.36 8.63 -66.42
N ASN A 50 -31.86 7.55 -67.04
CA ASN A 50 -31.01 6.55 -66.39
C ASN A 50 -29.74 7.17 -65.80
N LEU A 51 -29.12 8.12 -66.51
CA LEU A 51 -27.94 8.82 -66.02
C LEU A 51 -28.26 9.72 -64.81
N LEU A 52 -29.38 10.45 -64.85
CA LEU A 52 -29.80 11.29 -63.72
C LEU A 52 -30.14 10.46 -62.48
N ASP A 53 -30.73 9.28 -62.65
CA ASP A 53 -31.06 8.42 -61.52
C ASP A 53 -29.83 7.77 -60.90
N THR A 54 -28.84 7.37 -61.72
CA THR A 54 -27.54 6.91 -61.21
C THR A 54 -26.75 8.03 -60.52
N GLU A 55 -26.75 9.25 -61.07
CA GLU A 55 -26.15 10.43 -60.43
C GLU A 55 -26.78 10.72 -59.06
N ARG A 56 -28.13 10.71 -58.98
CA ARG A 56 -28.85 10.88 -57.72
C ARG A 56 -28.53 9.78 -56.71
N ALA A 57 -28.47 8.53 -57.16
CA ALA A 57 -28.14 7.39 -56.32
C ALA A 57 -26.71 7.51 -55.76
N LEU A 58 -25.74 7.89 -56.59
CA LEU A 58 -24.35 8.12 -56.19
C LEU A 58 -24.24 9.29 -55.21
N ARG A 59 -24.90 10.42 -55.51
CA ARG A 59 -24.91 11.59 -54.64
C ARG A 59 -25.52 11.26 -53.27
N GLY A 60 -26.66 10.58 -53.27
CA GLY A 60 -27.30 10.13 -52.03
C GLY A 60 -26.45 9.10 -51.27
N GLY A 61 -25.73 8.22 -51.97
CA GLY A 61 -24.76 7.29 -51.37
C GLY A 61 -23.59 8.01 -50.71
N PHE A 62 -23.03 9.01 -51.40
CA PHE A 62 -21.95 9.84 -50.89
C PHE A 62 -22.39 10.65 -49.66
N ASP A 63 -23.56 11.28 -49.71
CA ASP A 63 -24.10 12.04 -48.58
C ASP A 63 -24.34 11.14 -47.35
N ARG A 64 -24.83 9.91 -47.56
CA ARG A 64 -24.96 8.92 -46.48
C ARG A 64 -23.60 8.55 -45.89
N ALA A 65 -22.62 8.20 -46.72
CA ALA A 65 -21.28 7.84 -46.26
C ALA A 65 -20.60 8.99 -45.49
N CYS A 66 -20.73 10.24 -45.96
CA CYS A 66 -20.20 11.40 -45.25
C CYS A 66 -20.87 11.62 -43.89
N ASN A 67 -22.18 11.41 -43.78
CA ASN A 67 -22.90 11.55 -42.52
C ASN A 67 -22.57 10.43 -41.53
N GLU A 68 -22.40 9.20 -42.02
CA GLU A 68 -21.98 8.05 -41.21
C GLU A 68 -20.57 8.26 -40.65
N ILE A 69 -19.59 8.60 -41.51
CA ILE A 69 -18.22 8.88 -41.09
C ILE A 69 -18.18 10.02 -40.07
N ARG A 70 -18.95 11.09 -40.28
CA ARG A 70 -19.03 12.20 -39.32
C ARG A 70 -19.60 11.72 -37.98
N GLY A 71 -20.67 10.93 -38.00
CA GLY A 71 -21.28 10.38 -36.80
C GLY A 71 -20.38 9.39 -36.04
N ASP A 72 -19.59 8.58 -36.75
CA ASP A 72 -18.60 7.68 -36.15
C ASP A 72 -17.45 8.46 -35.52
N PHE A 73 -16.97 9.50 -36.20
CA PHE A 73 -15.93 10.37 -35.68
C PHE A 73 -16.38 11.09 -34.41
N ASP A 74 -17.58 11.68 -34.41
CA ASP A 74 -18.13 12.37 -33.24
C ASP A 74 -18.31 11.40 -32.06
N ARG A 75 -18.77 10.17 -32.32
CA ARG A 75 -18.86 9.12 -31.29
C ARG A 75 -17.50 8.79 -30.70
N THR A 76 -16.52 8.49 -31.56
CA THR A 76 -15.16 8.15 -31.14
C THR A 76 -14.51 9.28 -30.33
N CYS A 77 -14.67 10.53 -30.76
CA CYS A 77 -14.15 11.68 -30.01
C CYS A 77 -14.81 11.84 -28.63
N ASN A 78 -16.11 11.58 -28.51
CA ASN A 78 -16.82 11.66 -27.24
C ASN A 78 -16.45 10.51 -26.30
N GLU A 79 -16.27 9.30 -26.82
CA GLU A 79 -15.78 8.14 -26.07
C GLU A 79 -14.37 8.40 -25.52
N ILE A 80 -13.43 8.79 -26.37
CA ILE A 80 -12.05 9.11 -25.95
C ILE A 80 -12.04 10.21 -24.88
N ARG A 81 -12.84 11.26 -25.05
CA ARG A 81 -12.94 12.33 -24.05
C ARG A 81 -13.49 11.81 -22.73
N GLY A 82 -14.53 10.98 -22.78
CA GLY A 82 -15.12 10.37 -21.59
C GLY A 82 -14.16 9.43 -20.87
N ASP A 83 -13.41 8.61 -21.60
CA ASP A 83 -12.40 7.70 -21.05
C ASP A 83 -11.25 8.48 -20.39
N PHE A 84 -10.80 9.56 -21.04
CA PHE A 84 -9.79 10.45 -20.49
C PHE A 84 -10.26 11.12 -19.19
N ASP A 85 -11.48 11.67 -19.17
CA ASP A 85 -12.05 12.30 -17.98
C ASP A 85 -12.22 11.29 -16.82
N ARG A 86 -12.66 10.05 -17.12
CA ARG A 86 -12.74 8.97 -16.12
C ARG A 86 -11.36 8.64 -15.55
N THR A 87 -10.38 8.40 -16.42
CA THR A 87 -9.00 8.09 -16.01
C THR A 87 -8.40 9.22 -15.17
N CYS A 88 -8.59 10.48 -15.57
CA CYS A 88 -8.13 11.63 -14.79
C CYS A 88 -8.79 11.71 -13.41
N ASN A 89 -10.07 11.39 -13.30
CA ASN A 89 -10.78 11.41 -12.02
C ASN A 89 -10.36 10.26 -11.10
N GLU A 90 -10.17 9.06 -11.66
CA GLU A 90 -9.62 7.90 -10.94
C GLU A 90 -8.23 8.20 -10.39
N ILE A 91 -7.31 8.71 -11.22
CA ILE A 91 -5.95 9.08 -10.79
C ILE A 91 -6.00 10.15 -9.67
N LYS A 92 -6.89 11.14 -9.77
CA LYS A 92 -7.04 12.15 -8.71
C LYS A 92 -7.53 11.52 -7.40
N ALA A 93 -8.47 10.58 -7.46
CA ALA A 93 -8.98 9.88 -6.30
C ALA A 93 -7.89 9.01 -5.65
N ASP A 94 -7.13 8.26 -6.45
CA ASP A 94 -6.03 7.42 -5.97
C ASP A 94 -4.93 8.27 -5.31
N ILE A 95 -4.53 9.38 -5.93
CA ILE A 95 -3.56 10.32 -5.34
C ILE A 95 -4.07 10.87 -4.01
N ALA A 96 -5.36 11.19 -3.90
CA ALA A 96 -5.95 11.65 -2.65
C ALA A 96 -5.97 10.55 -1.57
N SER A 97 -6.28 9.30 -1.95
CA SER A 97 -6.27 8.15 -1.04
C SER A 97 -4.87 7.90 -0.50
N VAL A 98 -3.88 7.74 -1.38
CA VAL A 98 -2.47 7.51 -1.00
C VAL A 98 -1.96 8.63 -0.10
N ARG A 99 -2.26 9.89 -0.43
CA ARG A 99 -1.86 11.03 0.41
C ARG A 99 -2.48 10.97 1.81
N SER A 100 -3.73 10.52 1.93
CA SER A 100 -4.44 10.37 3.21
C SER A 100 -3.86 9.21 4.03
N GLU A 101 -3.61 8.08 3.39
CA GLU A 101 -2.98 6.89 3.99
C GLU A 101 -1.59 7.23 4.53
N THR A 102 -0.71 7.80 3.70
CA THR A 102 0.64 8.21 4.10
C THR A 102 0.61 9.21 5.27
N LYS A 103 -0.35 10.15 5.28
CA LYS A 103 -0.48 11.10 6.40
C LYS A 103 -0.86 10.40 7.70
N THR A 104 -1.75 9.41 7.62
CA THR A 104 -2.20 8.60 8.75
C THR A 104 -1.05 7.75 9.28
N GLU A 105 -0.31 7.07 8.41
CA GLU A 105 0.86 6.26 8.78
C GLU A 105 1.95 7.11 9.45
N ILE A 106 2.27 8.29 8.89
CA ILE A 106 3.24 9.20 9.51
C ILE A 106 2.79 9.63 10.91
N ALA A 107 1.49 9.88 11.11
CA ALA A 107 0.95 10.21 12.43
C ALA A 107 1.04 9.02 13.40
N GLY A 108 0.76 7.80 12.92
CA GLY A 108 0.91 6.56 13.67
C GLY A 108 2.35 6.35 14.14
N VAL A 109 3.32 6.39 13.22
CA VAL A 109 4.76 6.25 13.54
C VAL A 109 5.22 7.33 14.52
N ARG A 110 4.76 8.58 14.38
CA ARG A 110 5.06 9.63 15.37
C ARG A 110 4.52 9.29 16.76
N SER A 111 3.32 8.73 16.85
CA SER A 111 2.73 8.31 18.12
C SER A 111 3.53 7.16 18.76
N GLU A 112 3.91 6.15 17.96
CA GLU A 112 4.74 5.03 18.41
C GLU A 112 6.09 5.51 18.94
N ILE A 113 6.76 6.42 18.22
CA ILE A 113 8.03 7.03 18.67
C ILE A 113 7.85 7.75 20.02
N GLN A 114 6.75 8.48 20.23
CA GLN A 114 6.49 9.13 21.51
C GLN A 114 6.22 8.11 22.63
N SER A 115 5.49 7.02 22.35
CA SER A 115 5.25 5.93 23.31
C SER A 115 6.56 5.30 23.76
N VAL A 116 7.36 4.82 22.80
CA VAL A 116 8.67 4.20 23.08
C VAL A 116 9.59 5.15 23.83
N ARG A 117 9.60 6.44 23.47
CA ARG A 117 10.41 7.44 24.20
C ARG A 117 9.93 7.62 25.65
N SER A 118 8.62 7.58 25.89
CA SER A 118 8.05 7.67 27.23
C SER A 118 8.37 6.42 28.05
N GLU A 119 8.19 5.24 27.47
CA GLU A 119 8.52 3.94 28.07
C GLU A 119 9.99 3.89 28.48
N LEU A 120 10.93 4.19 27.56
CA LEU A 120 12.36 4.23 27.86
C LEU A 120 12.72 5.23 28.96
N LYS A 121 12.03 6.38 29.02
CA LYS A 121 12.25 7.37 30.08
C LYS A 121 11.84 6.81 31.45
N THR A 122 10.72 6.09 31.51
CA THR A 122 10.25 5.43 32.73
C THR A 122 11.21 4.32 33.13
N GLU A 123 11.57 3.42 32.22
CA GLU A 123 12.51 2.33 32.49
C GLU A 123 13.88 2.84 33.00
N ILE A 124 14.41 3.91 32.40
CA ILE A 124 15.66 4.53 32.88
C ILE A 124 15.48 5.09 34.30
N ALA A 125 14.32 5.67 34.63
CA ALA A 125 14.06 6.16 35.97
C ALA A 125 13.96 5.02 37.00
N ASP A 126 13.27 3.93 36.62
CA ASP A 126 13.09 2.75 37.47
C ASP A 126 14.43 2.07 37.76
N VAL A 127 15.25 1.82 36.74
CA VAL A 127 16.61 1.26 36.90
C VAL A 127 17.49 2.16 37.79
N ARG A 128 17.38 3.48 37.65
CA ARG A 128 18.10 4.42 38.54
C ARG A 128 17.64 4.32 39.99
N HIS A 129 16.34 4.14 40.21
CA HIS A 129 15.77 3.97 41.55
C HIS A 129 16.21 2.64 42.18
N GLU A 130 16.15 1.55 41.40
CA GLU A 130 16.57 0.22 41.83
C GLU A 130 18.06 0.20 42.22
N LEU A 131 18.94 0.69 41.33
CA LEU A 131 20.38 0.77 41.64
C LEU A 131 20.68 1.62 42.87
N LYS A 132 19.94 2.72 43.08
CA LYS A 132 20.09 3.55 44.29
C LYS A 132 19.67 2.79 45.54
N ALA A 133 18.58 2.02 45.48
CA ALA A 133 18.11 1.20 46.59
C ALA A 133 19.10 0.08 46.91
N GLU A 134 19.63 -0.63 45.91
CA GLU A 134 20.65 -1.67 46.08
C GLU A 134 21.94 -1.13 46.71
N ILE A 135 22.42 0.04 46.26
CA ILE A 135 23.60 0.70 46.85
C ILE A 135 23.34 1.07 48.31
N GLN A 136 22.14 1.52 48.66
CA GLN A 136 21.78 1.83 50.04
C GLN A 136 21.65 0.57 50.91
N GLY A 137 21.09 -0.51 50.36
CA GLY A 137 20.99 -1.81 51.00
C GLY A 137 22.37 -2.37 51.34
N THR A 138 23.22 -2.53 50.32
CA THR A 138 24.61 -3.03 50.47
C THR A 138 25.44 -2.19 51.44
N ARG A 139 25.29 -0.86 51.45
CA ARG A 139 25.96 0.01 52.43
C ARG A 139 25.47 -0.23 53.85
N SER A 140 24.18 -0.51 54.03
CA SER A 140 23.59 -0.78 55.34
C SER A 140 24.04 -2.14 55.87
N GLU A 141 24.06 -3.16 55.01
CA GLU A 141 24.59 -4.49 55.30
C GLU A 141 26.06 -4.42 55.73
N LEU A 142 26.92 -3.77 54.93
CA LEU A 142 28.34 -3.59 55.27
C LEU A 142 28.55 -2.86 56.60
N LYS A 143 27.70 -1.88 56.92
CA LYS A 143 27.77 -1.18 58.20
C LYS A 143 27.43 -2.11 59.37
N ALA A 144 26.38 -2.93 59.21
CA ALA A 144 25.98 -3.91 60.22
C ALA A 144 27.08 -4.96 60.42
N ASP A 145 27.69 -5.45 59.34
CA ASP A 145 28.81 -6.41 59.41
C ASP A 145 30.01 -5.82 60.15
N ILE A 146 30.38 -4.56 59.88
CA ILE A 146 31.46 -3.87 60.58
C ILE A 146 31.15 -3.72 62.08
N GLU A 147 29.92 -3.37 62.44
CA GLU A 147 29.47 -3.28 63.83
C GLU A 147 29.50 -4.65 64.53
N GLY A 148 29.07 -5.70 63.83
CA GLY A 148 29.14 -7.10 64.27
C GLY A 148 30.58 -7.53 64.58
N VAL A 149 31.49 -7.39 63.62
CA VAL A 149 32.92 -7.74 63.79
C VAL A 149 33.56 -6.93 64.93
N ARG A 150 33.23 -5.63 65.07
CA ARG A 150 33.72 -4.82 66.20
C ARG A 150 33.24 -5.35 67.54
N SER A 151 31.99 -5.79 67.64
CA SER A 151 31.43 -6.36 68.85
C SER A 151 32.11 -7.69 69.21
N GLU A 152 32.26 -8.59 68.23
CA GLU A 152 32.97 -9.87 68.40
C GLU A 152 34.41 -9.66 68.88
N LEU A 153 35.14 -8.72 68.27
CA LEU A 153 36.50 -8.37 68.69
C LEU A 153 36.56 -7.79 70.11
N SER A 154 35.60 -6.94 70.47
CA SER A 154 35.53 -6.36 71.83
C SER A 154 35.30 -7.43 72.89
N VAL A 155 34.37 -8.36 72.64
CA VAL A 155 34.10 -9.52 73.50
C VAL A 155 35.33 -10.42 73.59
N GLY A 156 35.97 -10.73 72.46
CA GLY A 156 37.19 -11.53 72.42
C GLY A 156 38.32 -10.91 73.25
N LEU A 157 38.55 -9.61 73.12
CA LEU A 157 39.56 -8.88 73.90
C LEU A 157 39.25 -8.88 75.40
N ALA A 158 37.98 -8.71 75.78
CA ALA A 158 37.56 -8.76 77.18
C ALA A 158 37.80 -10.15 77.79
N ASN A 159 37.50 -11.22 77.05
CA ASN A 159 37.77 -12.60 77.46
C ASN A 159 39.27 -12.84 77.68
N VAL A 160 40.12 -12.49 76.71
CA VAL A 160 41.59 -12.63 76.82
C VAL A 160 42.13 -11.84 78.02
N LYS A 161 41.67 -10.59 78.20
CA LYS A 161 42.07 -9.78 79.37
C LYS A 161 41.65 -10.43 80.69
N GLY A 162 40.46 -11.03 80.74
CA GLY A 162 39.98 -11.79 81.88
C GLY A 162 40.82 -13.03 82.18
N GLU A 163 41.24 -13.77 81.14
CA GLU A 163 42.15 -14.91 81.27
C GLU A 163 43.53 -14.48 81.79
N ILE A 164 44.13 -13.42 81.24
CA ILE A 164 45.40 -12.86 81.72
C ILE A 164 45.30 -12.45 83.19
N THR A 165 44.20 -11.81 83.59
CA THR A 165 43.98 -11.40 84.99
C THR A 165 43.90 -12.61 85.91
N ARG A 166 43.19 -13.67 85.49
CA ARG A 166 43.14 -14.94 86.23
C ARG A 166 44.51 -15.58 86.37
N LEU A 167 45.28 -15.64 85.28
CA LEU A 167 46.65 -16.17 85.30
C LEU A 167 47.56 -15.37 86.22
N HIS A 168 47.46 -14.04 86.22
CA HIS A 168 48.23 -13.17 87.11
C HIS A 168 47.92 -13.47 88.59
N TRP A 169 46.64 -13.65 88.95
CA TRP A 169 46.24 -14.06 90.29
C TRP A 169 46.81 -15.42 90.68
N VAL A 170 46.69 -16.43 89.81
CA VAL A 170 47.23 -17.78 90.05
C VAL A 170 48.75 -17.72 90.25
N LEU A 171 49.46 -16.97 89.41
CA LEU A 171 50.90 -16.79 89.52
C LEU A 171 51.28 -16.16 90.87
N GLY A 172 50.55 -15.12 91.31
CA GLY A 172 50.74 -14.49 92.60
C GLY A 172 50.57 -15.46 93.78
N VAL A 173 49.52 -16.29 93.74
CA VAL A 173 49.27 -17.36 94.73
C VAL A 173 50.40 -18.39 94.73
N VAL A 174 50.86 -18.84 93.56
CA VAL A 174 51.97 -19.80 93.43
C VAL A 174 53.27 -19.22 93.99
N VAL A 175 53.63 -17.98 93.66
CA VAL A 175 54.86 -17.33 94.13
C VAL A 175 54.83 -17.14 95.65
N THR A 176 53.72 -16.67 96.22
CA THR A 176 53.58 -16.54 97.69
C THR A 176 53.61 -17.89 98.40
N GLY A 177 52.94 -18.90 97.84
CA GLY A 177 52.98 -20.28 98.35
C GLY A 177 54.40 -20.85 98.37
N LEU A 178 55.14 -20.74 97.26
CA LEU A 178 56.54 -21.16 97.18
C LEU A 178 57.43 -20.39 98.17
N GLY A 179 57.28 -19.06 98.25
CA GLY A 179 58.02 -18.23 99.20
C GLY A 179 57.80 -18.64 100.67
N SER A 180 56.57 -19.00 101.05
CA SER A 180 56.25 -19.50 102.39
C SER A 180 56.94 -20.83 102.71
N VAL A 181 56.99 -21.76 101.74
CA VAL A 181 57.71 -23.04 101.89
C VAL A 181 59.20 -22.80 102.09
N ILE A 182 59.82 -21.94 101.29
CA ILE A 182 61.25 -21.59 101.42
C ILE A 182 61.52 -20.93 102.78
N TYR A 183 60.69 -19.96 103.19
CA TYR A 183 60.80 -19.30 104.50
C TYR A 183 60.76 -20.30 105.65
N LYS A 184 59.81 -21.26 105.62
CA LYS A 184 59.72 -22.34 106.61
C LYS A 184 60.97 -23.24 106.62
N LEU A 185 61.50 -23.62 105.46
CA LEU A 185 62.69 -24.48 105.38
C LEU A 185 63.95 -23.80 105.93
N PHE A 186 64.09 -22.48 105.73
CA PHE A 186 65.28 -21.71 106.16
C PHE A 186 65.27 -21.29 107.64
N LEU A 187 64.09 -21.02 108.23
CA LEU A 187 63.97 -20.66 109.66
C LEU A 187 63.60 -21.83 110.58
N GLY A 188 62.92 -22.87 110.06
CA GLY A 188 62.58 -24.07 110.82
C GLY A 188 63.79 -24.97 111.13
N SER A 189 64.95 -24.67 110.58
CA SER A 189 66.23 -25.34 110.86
C SER A 189 67.09 -24.61 111.91
N ALA A 190 66.59 -23.51 112.50
CA ALA A 190 67.20 -22.91 113.68
C ALA A 190 66.82 -23.74 114.93
N PRO A 191 67.79 -24.29 115.70
CA PRO A 191 67.49 -25.06 116.91
C PRO A 191 66.90 -24.11 117.97
N LEU A 192 65.71 -24.45 118.48
CA LEU A 192 65.18 -23.83 119.69
C LEU A 192 66.04 -24.30 120.89
N PRO A 193 66.29 -23.42 121.89
CA PRO A 193 67.11 -23.73 123.06
C PRO A 193 66.56 -24.88 123.91
#